data_AF-A0A958QBY4-F1
#
_entry.id   AF-A0A958QBY4-F1
#
_cell.length_a   1.000
_cell.length_b   1.000
_cell.length_c   1.000
_cell.angle_alpha   90.00
_cell.angle_beta   90.00
_cell.angle_gamma   90.00
#
_symmetry.space_group_name_H-M   'P 1'
#
loop_
_entity.id
_entity.type
_entity.pdbx_description
1 polymer ?
#
loop_
_entity_poly.entity_id
_entity_poly.type
_entity_poly.pdbx_seq_one_letter_code
_entity_poly.pdbx_strand_id
1 'polypeptide(L)'
;LVGAQDSFIEMPYLIEGFVQGFSGALIALFFTKFATWIFADVISKSDVLTLIVPEISGLSWLSGFIVILVGISVGTLGSFVSVRRYLKV
;
A
#
# COMPACT_ATOMS: atom_id res chain seq x y z
N LEU A 1 15.61 -37.35 0.54
CA LEU A 1 14.74 -36.23 0.95
C LEU A 1 15.50 -35.46 2.00
N VAL A 2 16.16 -34.37 1.61
CA VAL A 2 16.95 -33.55 2.54
C VAL A 2 15.93 -32.85 3.42
N GLY A 3 15.89 -33.15 4.72
CA GLY A 3 14.84 -32.74 5.66
C GLY A 3 14.78 -31.24 5.98
N ALA A 4 14.72 -30.39 4.96
CA ALA A 4 14.44 -28.97 5.10
C ALA A 4 12.96 -28.79 5.48
N GLN A 5 12.69 -28.01 6.52
CA GLN A 5 11.32 -27.65 6.90
C GLN A 5 10.66 -26.84 5.79
N ASP A 6 9.37 -27.03 5.54
CA ASP A 6 8.59 -26.30 4.52
C ASP A 6 8.75 -24.77 4.63
N SER A 7 9.00 -24.26 5.84
CA SER A 7 9.32 -22.86 6.12
C SER A 7 10.53 -22.32 5.34
N PHE A 8 11.53 -23.14 4.99
CA PHE A 8 12.70 -22.67 4.22
C PHE A 8 12.30 -22.28 2.78
N ILE A 9 11.24 -22.89 2.24
CA ILE A 9 10.72 -22.61 0.91
C ILE A 9 9.74 -21.44 0.97
N GLU A 10 8.96 -21.30 2.05
CA GLU A 10 7.97 -20.22 2.19
C GLU A 10 8.59 -18.83 2.44
N MET A 11 9.68 -18.75 3.21
CA MET A 11 10.31 -17.47 3.59
C MET A 11 10.73 -16.56 2.43
N PRO A 12 11.40 -17.01 1.35
CA PRO A 12 11.76 -16.13 0.24
C PRO A 12 10.53 -15.51 -0.44
N TYR A 13 9.46 -16.29 -0.63
CA TYR A 13 8.23 -15.78 -1.23
C TYR A 13 7.50 -14.78 -0.33
N LEU A 14 7.50 -15.00 0.99
CA LEU A 14 6.94 -14.03 1.94
C LEU A 14 7.66 -12.68 1.86
N ILE A 15 8.99 -12.70 1.69
CA ILE A 15 9.80 -11.48 1.52
C ILE A 15 9.45 -10.78 0.20
N GLU A 16 9.28 -11.51 -0.90
CA GLU A 16 8.82 -10.93 -2.17
C GLU A 16 7.43 -10.28 -2.03
N GLY A 17 6.50 -10.95 -1.35
CA GLY A 17 5.17 -10.42 -1.04
C GLY A 17 5.22 -9.14 -0.21
N PHE A 18 6.10 -9.10 0.80
CA PHE A 18 6.36 -7.90 1.60
C PHE A 18 6.88 -6.74 0.73
N VAL A 19 7.89 -6.98 -0.10
CA VAL A 19 8.49 -5.96 -0.96
C VAL A 19 7.48 -5.43 -1.98
N GLN A 20 6.67 -6.31 -2.57
CA GLN A 20 5.61 -5.93 -3.50
C GLN A 20 4.51 -5.11 -2.80
N GLY A 21 4.06 -5.54 -1.62
CA GLY A 21 3.07 -4.82 -0.82
C GLY A 21 3.54 -3.45 -0.37
N PHE A 22 4.79 -3.35 0.09
CA PHE A 22 5.43 -2.10 0.48
C PHE A 22 5.58 -1.14 -0.71
N SER A 23 6.07 -1.64 -1.85
CA SER A 23 6.25 -0.83 -3.07
C SER A 23 4.90 -0.31 -3.58
N GLY A 24 3.87 -1.15 -3.59
CA GLY A 24 2.51 -0.74 -3.95
C GLY A 24 1.95 0.34 -3.03
N ALA A 25 2.17 0.23 -1.72
CA ALA A 25 1.76 1.25 -0.77
C ALA A 25 2.49 2.59 -0.98
N LEU A 26 3.80 2.57 -1.24
CA LEU A 26 4.56 3.78 -1.54
C LEU A 26 4.03 4.49 -2.79
N ILE A 27 3.74 3.72 -3.84
CA ILE A 27 3.16 4.25 -5.08
C ILE A 27 1.80 4.88 -4.79
N ALA A 28 0.92 4.18 -4.06
CA ALA A 28 -0.40 4.69 -3.70
C ALA A 28 -0.33 6.00 -2.89
N LEU A 29 0.59 6.09 -1.91
CA LEU A 29 0.81 7.31 -1.13
C LEU A 29 1.29 8.47 -1.99
N PHE A 30 2.23 8.21 -2.91
CA PHE A 30 2.71 9.21 -3.84
C PHE A 30 1.57 9.78 -4.69
N PHE A 31 0.79 8.91 -5.33
CA PHE A 31 -0.35 9.33 -6.15
C PHE A 31 -1.41 10.08 -5.34
N THR A 32 -1.70 9.63 -4.12
CA THR A 32 -2.70 10.28 -3.25
C THR A 32 -2.26 11.70 -2.87
N LYS A 33 -0.99 11.89 -2.48
CA LYS A 33 -0.45 13.23 -2.19
C LYS A 33 -0.43 14.11 -3.43
N PHE A 34 0.00 13.56 -4.56
CA PHE A 34 0.05 14.28 -5.82
C PHE A 34 -1.34 14.74 -6.28
N ALA A 35 -2.33 13.85 -6.22
CA ALA A 35 -3.72 14.19 -6.53
C ALA A 35 -4.25 15.30 -5.60
N THR A 36 -4.04 15.16 -4.30
CA THR A 36 -4.46 16.17 -3.31
C THR A 36 -3.84 17.54 -3.63
N TRP A 37 -2.56 17.58 -4.00
CA TRP A 37 -1.89 18.82 -4.37
C TRP A 37 -2.50 19.48 -5.62
N ILE A 38 -2.80 18.69 -6.65
CA ILE A 38 -3.49 19.20 -7.85
C ILE A 38 -4.87 19.75 -7.50
N PHE A 39 -5.66 19.01 -6.71
CA PHE A 39 -7.00 19.46 -6.32
C PHE A 39 -6.95 20.74 -5.47
N ALA A 40 -5.97 20.88 -4.58
CA ALA A 40 -5.79 22.09 -3.78
C ALA A 40 -5.43 23.30 -4.66
N ASP A 41 -4.56 23.12 -5.66
CA ASP A 41 -4.22 24.17 -6.62
C ASP A 41 -5.44 24.59 -7.46
N VAL A 42 -6.26 23.64 -7.91
CA VAL A 42 -7.49 23.94 -8.67
C VAL A 42 -8.53 24.67 -7.83
N ILE A 43 -8.74 24.24 -6.58
CA ILE A 43 -9.74 24.84 -5.69
C ILE A 43 -9.34 26.27 -5.31
N SER A 44 -8.07 26.50 -4.97
CA SER A 44 -7.57 27.84 -4.61
C SER A 44 -7.66 28.88 -5.74
N LYS A 45 -7.77 28.43 -7.00
CA LYS A 45 -7.95 29.30 -8.17
C LYS A 45 -9.41 29.68 -8.44
N SER A 46 -10.37 29.14 -7.68
CA SER A 46 -11.80 29.42 -7.84
C SER A 46 -12.42 29.85 -6.51
N ASP A 47 -12.89 31.10 -6.45
CA ASP A 47 -13.55 31.66 -5.27
C ASP A 47 -14.80 30.87 -4.87
N VAL A 48 -15.54 30.35 -5.85
CA VAL A 48 -16.76 29.56 -5.62
C VAL A 48 -16.42 28.20 -4.99
N LEU A 49 -15.36 27.53 -5.47
CA LEU A 49 -14.96 26.23 -4.92
C LEU A 49 -14.34 26.36 -3.52
N THR A 50 -13.61 27.45 -3.27
CA THR A 50 -13.01 27.74 -1.95
C THR A 50 -14.09 27.97 -0.89
N LEU A 51 -15.23 28.56 -1.27
CA LEU A 51 -16.39 28.75 -0.38
C LEU A 51 -17.11 27.44 0.00
N ILE A 52 -17.06 26.43 -0.88
CA ILE A 52 -17.73 25.14 -0.70
C ILE A 52 -16.81 24.13 0.00
N VAL A 53 -15.51 24.15 -0.32
CA VAL A 53 -14.49 23.27 0.27
C VAL A 53 -13.36 24.16 0.82
N PRO A 54 -13.52 24.69 2.05
CA PRO A 54 -12.59 25.67 2.60
C PRO A 54 -11.20 25.08 2.87
N GLU A 55 -11.09 23.79 3.16
CA GLU A 55 -9.80 23.11 3.32
C GLU A 55 -9.83 21.69 2.76
N ILE A 56 -8.88 21.39 1.87
CA ILE A 56 -8.57 20.02 1.51
C ILE A 56 -7.53 19.51 2.51
N SER A 57 -8.00 18.81 3.54
CA SER A 57 -7.12 18.08 4.43
C SER A 57 -6.56 16.88 3.67
N GLY A 58 -5.27 16.96 3.31
CA GLY A 58 -4.56 15.85 2.70
C GLY A 58 -4.43 14.66 3.64
N LEU A 59 -3.86 13.56 3.11
CA LEU A 59 -3.65 12.34 3.89
C LEU A 59 -2.79 12.63 5.13
N SER A 60 -3.38 12.44 6.32
CA SER A 60 -2.67 12.53 7.61
C SER A 60 -1.56 11.49 7.70
N TRP A 61 -0.54 11.76 8.52
CA TRP A 61 0.55 10.83 8.79
C TRP A 61 0.06 9.47 9.29
N LEU A 62 -0.96 9.46 10.16
CA LEU A 62 -1.56 8.24 10.68
C LEU A 62 -2.20 7.39 9.56
N SER A 63 -3.00 8.02 8.71
CA SER A 63 -3.59 7.36 7.54
C SER A 63 -2.53 6.87 6.55
N GLY A 64 -1.44 7.62 6.37
CA GLY A 64 -0.31 7.18 5.55
C GLY A 64 0.34 5.90 6.08
N PHE A 65 0.56 5.83 7.39
CA PHE A 65 1.09 4.63 8.05
C PHE A 65 0.15 3.43 7.93
N ILE A 66 -1.16 3.64 8.07
CA ILE A 66 -2.18 2.60 7.87
C ILE A 66 -2.13 2.04 6.45
N VAL A 67 -2.01 2.89 5.43
CA VAL A 67 -1.91 2.44 4.03
C VAL A 67 -0.67 1.55 3.82
N ILE A 68 0.47 1.89 4.43
CA ILE A 68 1.68 1.06 4.37
C ILE A 68 1.44 -0.29 5.04
N LEU A 69 0.89 -0.30 6.25
CA LEU A 69 0.60 -1.54 6.97
C LEU A 69 -0.36 -2.45 6.20
N VAL A 70 -1.42 -1.87 5.63
CA VAL A 70 -2.40 -2.62 4.83
C VAL A 70 -1.74 -3.15 3.55
N GLY A 71 -0.97 -2.33 2.83
CA GLY A 71 -0.29 -2.76 1.61
C GLY A 71 0.69 -3.90 1.86
N ILE A 72 1.51 -3.80 2.91
CA ILE A 72 2.40 -4.88 3.34
C ILE A 72 1.60 -6.13 3.69
N SER A 73 0.56 -6.00 4.52
CA SER A 73 -0.24 -7.14 4.99
C SER A 73 -0.94 -7.86 3.83
N VAL A 74 -1.51 -7.11 2.88
CA VAL A 74 -2.13 -7.69 1.68
C VAL A 74 -1.08 -8.37 0.80
N GLY A 75 0.09 -7.76 0.62
CA GLY A 75 1.19 -8.34 -0.17
C GLY A 75 1.75 -9.63 0.43
N THR A 76 1.98 -9.66 1.75
CA THR A 76 2.48 -10.85 2.45
C THR A 76 1.44 -11.96 2.51
N LEU A 77 0.18 -11.64 2.83
CA LEU A 77 -0.91 -12.62 2.87
C LEU A 77 -1.19 -13.20 1.48
N GLY A 78 -1.19 -12.36 0.44
CA GLY A 78 -1.36 -12.81 -0.94
C GLY A 78 -0.25 -13.78 -1.37
N SER A 79 1.00 -13.46 -1.04
CA SER A 79 2.13 -14.35 -1.29
C SER A 79 2.02 -15.65 -0.50
N PHE A 80 1.67 -15.60 0.78
CA PHE A 80 1.49 -16.77 1.63
C PHE A 80 0.45 -17.75 1.08
N VAL A 81 -0.71 -17.24 0.65
CA VAL A 81 -1.77 -18.06 0.03
C VAL A 81 -1.29 -18.68 -1.28
N SER A 82 -0.55 -17.92 -2.09
CA SER A 82 0.02 -18.40 -3.36
C SER A 82 0.98 -19.58 -3.15
N VAL A 83 1.88 -19.47 -2.19
CA VAL A 83 2.90 -20.49 -1.90
C VAL A 83 2.27 -21.79 -1.41
N ARG A 84 1.34 -21.71 -0.45
CA ARG A 84 0.64 -22.91 0.07
C ARG A 84 -0.11 -23.64 -1.04
N ARG A 85 -0.79 -22.88 -1.91
CA ARG A 85 -1.49 -23.45 -3.07
C ARG A 85 -0.52 -24.13 -4.04
N TYR A 86 0.67 -23.57 -4.27
CA TYR A 86 1.67 -24.16 -5.15
C TYR A 86 2.31 -25.43 -4.57
N LEU A 87 2.60 -25.44 -3.27
CA LEU A 87 3.19 -26.59 -2.58
C LEU A 87 2.19 -27.73 -2.27
N LYS A 88 0.91 -27.57 -2.63
CA LYS A 88 -0.18 -28.52 -2.33
C LYS A 88 -0.23 -28.92 -0.84
N VAL A 89 -0.05 -27.95 0.04
CA VAL A 89 -0.29 -28.06 1.48
C VAL A 89 -1.53 -27.26 1.88
#